data_AF-A0A4U1I3L6-F1
#
_entry.id   AF-A0A4U1I3L6-F1
#
_cell.length_a   1.000
_cell.length_b   1.000
_cell.length_c   1.000
_cell.angle_alpha   90.00
_cell.angle_beta   90.00
_cell.angle_gamma   90.00
#
_symmetry.space_group_name_H-M   'P 1'
#
loop_
_entity.id
_entity.type
_entity.pdbx_description
1 polymer ?
#
loop_
_entity_poly.entity_id
_entity_poly.type
_entity_poly.pdbx_seq_one_letter_code
_entity_poly.pdbx_strand_id
1 'polypeptide(L)'
;MLAAMGCRLSAGYLSFCRKAEQKNHRLRERITMSLVPESRHTDSIAEGAPRCAGPLSNLVAPRVTLPFNACDSHFHIFGPATHYPYSAGRIYTPPDCLLADYLDLQKSLGLTRCVLVQPSVYGSDNTALLEALKSLGNAGRGVVGLSGKESAGELRDMDAVGVKGIRVNLVDVKSASANLPIDALLRMQERISHLGWHLELLVHVDKYPNLDEALSLLEVPIVFGHMGYLSRGVNPDHPGMKAMLALMQSGRAWAKVTGPYRIGLDGPPYETAAQIARWLAKHCMERLVWGSDWPHVMVKGPMPHDTDLLNAVTDWVPGKDQQQALFSNNPAKLYQWD
;
A
#
# COMPACT_ATOMS: atom_id res chain seq x y z
N MET A 1 25.77 30.55 -42.85
CA MET A 1 24.51 29.77 -42.84
C MET A 1 24.41 28.97 -41.54
N LEU A 2 24.32 29.68 -40.39
CA LEU A 2 24.26 29.05 -39.05
C LEU A 2 23.78 30.03 -37.95
N ALA A 3 22.84 30.94 -38.27
CA ALA A 3 22.32 31.92 -37.29
C ALA A 3 20.80 32.14 -37.34
N ALA A 4 20.02 31.23 -37.94
CA ALA A 4 18.58 31.41 -38.15
C ALA A 4 17.68 30.30 -37.57
N MET A 5 18.21 29.37 -36.76
CA MET A 5 17.42 28.27 -36.14
C MET A 5 17.23 28.40 -34.62
N GLY A 6 17.73 29.47 -33.99
CA GLY A 6 17.68 29.65 -32.52
C GLY A 6 16.44 30.38 -31.97
N CYS A 7 15.60 30.99 -32.80
CA CYS A 7 14.57 31.93 -32.31
C CYS A 7 13.12 31.43 -32.37
N ARG A 8 12.85 30.19 -32.79
CA ARG A 8 11.47 29.66 -32.90
C ARG A 8 11.07 28.61 -31.85
N LEU A 9 12.00 28.15 -31.01
CA LEU A 9 11.73 27.17 -29.95
C LEU A 9 11.39 27.78 -28.58
N SER A 10 11.72 29.05 -28.31
CA SER A 10 11.44 29.68 -27.00
C SER A 10 10.01 30.25 -26.88
N ALA A 11 9.42 30.72 -27.97
CA ALA A 11 8.09 31.35 -27.93
C ALA A 11 6.94 30.34 -27.73
N GLY A 12 7.06 29.13 -28.27
CA GLY A 12 6.06 28.07 -28.10
C GLY A 12 6.00 27.53 -26.67
N TYR A 13 7.16 27.38 -26.02
CA TYR A 13 7.27 26.86 -24.66
C TYR A 13 6.76 27.86 -23.60
N LEU A 14 7.10 29.15 -23.77
CA LEU A 14 6.61 30.23 -22.91
C LEU A 14 5.09 30.47 -23.05
N SER A 15 4.53 30.26 -24.25
CA SER A 15 3.08 30.35 -24.50
C SER A 15 2.31 29.17 -23.88
N PHE A 16 2.90 27.97 -23.88
CA PHE A 16 2.37 26.80 -23.20
C PHE A 16 2.38 26.96 -21.66
N CYS A 17 3.49 27.44 -21.09
CA CYS A 17 3.61 27.68 -19.65
C CYS A 17 2.63 28.74 -19.15
N ARG A 18 2.46 29.87 -19.86
CA ARG A 18 1.49 30.91 -19.48
C ARG A 18 0.03 30.46 -19.59
N LYS A 19 -0.29 29.59 -20.55
CA LYS A 19 -1.63 28.99 -20.65
C LYS A 19 -1.90 27.96 -19.55
N ALA A 20 -0.88 27.22 -19.12
CA ALA A 20 -0.97 26.30 -17.97
C ALA A 20 -1.15 27.05 -16.64
N GLU A 21 -0.44 28.17 -16.44
CA GLU A 21 -0.58 29.03 -15.26
C GLU A 21 -1.94 29.75 -15.20
N GLN A 22 -2.45 30.26 -16.33
CA GLN A 22 -3.78 30.88 -16.38
C GLN A 22 -4.93 29.87 -16.21
N LYS A 23 -4.77 28.61 -16.65
CA LYS A 23 -5.71 27.53 -16.36
C LYS A 23 -5.71 27.20 -14.86
N ASN A 24 -4.53 27.15 -14.24
CA ASN A 24 -4.38 26.92 -12.79
C ASN A 24 -5.00 28.04 -11.94
N HIS A 25 -4.91 29.31 -12.36
CA HIS A 25 -5.48 30.41 -11.59
C HIS A 25 -7.02 30.46 -11.66
N ARG A 26 -7.63 30.09 -12.81
CA ARG A 26 -9.11 30.06 -12.94
C ARG A 26 -9.77 28.84 -12.28
N LEU A 27 -9.02 27.77 -12.05
CA LEU A 27 -9.48 26.59 -11.29
C LEU A 27 -9.45 26.82 -9.76
N ARG A 28 -8.73 27.85 -9.27
CA ARG A 28 -8.62 28.18 -7.84
C ARG A 28 -9.78 29.02 -7.28
N GLU A 29 -10.68 29.55 -8.11
CA GLU A 29 -11.72 30.50 -7.66
C GLU A 29 -13.16 29.98 -7.68
N ARG A 30 -13.38 28.69 -7.95
CA ARG A 30 -14.73 28.12 -7.81
C ARG A 30 -14.69 26.75 -7.17
N ILE A 31 -15.62 26.57 -6.23
CA ILE A 31 -16.07 25.32 -5.60
C ILE A 31 -15.53 25.12 -4.18
N THR A 32 -16.24 25.72 -3.22
CA THR A 32 -16.44 25.16 -1.88
C THR A 32 -17.33 23.92 -2.03
N MET A 33 -16.74 22.72 -2.02
CA MET A 33 -17.48 21.46 -1.84
C MET A 33 -16.68 20.49 -0.98
N SER A 34 -17.42 19.83 -0.08
CA SER A 34 -16.99 18.90 0.95
C SER A 34 -15.94 17.89 0.49
N LEU A 35 -14.90 17.72 1.31
CA LEU A 35 -13.97 16.62 1.24
C LEU A 35 -14.68 15.38 1.78
N VAL A 36 -14.89 14.39 0.92
CA VAL A 36 -15.63 13.13 1.18
C VAL A 36 -17.15 13.34 1.16
N PRO A 37 -17.93 12.51 0.44
CA PRO A 37 -19.38 12.53 0.60
C PRO A 37 -19.71 12.05 2.01
N GLU A 38 -20.18 12.96 2.85
CA GLU A 38 -20.92 12.60 4.07
C GLU A 38 -22.15 11.79 3.65
N SER A 39 -22.17 10.50 3.99
CA SER A 39 -23.39 9.73 3.99
C SER A 39 -24.33 10.34 5.01
N ARG A 40 -25.42 10.95 4.53
CA ARG A 40 -26.52 11.39 5.38
C ARG A 40 -26.97 10.21 6.25
N HIS A 41 -27.09 10.48 7.54
CA HIS A 41 -27.66 9.57 8.52
C HIS A 41 -29.02 9.06 8.05
N THR A 42 -29.07 7.76 7.80
CA THR A 42 -30.23 6.92 8.11
C THR A 42 -29.72 5.90 9.11
N ASP A 43 -30.21 6.00 10.34
CA ASP A 43 -30.03 4.99 11.38
C ASP A 43 -30.47 3.61 10.87
N SER A 44 -29.81 2.58 11.43
CA SER A 44 -29.94 1.14 11.13
C SER A 44 -29.22 0.67 9.86
N ILE A 45 -27.96 0.21 10.01
CA ILE A 45 -27.57 -1.23 10.00
C ILE A 45 -26.23 -1.35 10.76
N ALA A 46 -26.21 -1.86 12.00
CA ALA A 46 -24.99 -1.97 12.81
C ALA A 46 -24.65 -3.41 13.29
N GLU A 47 -25.25 -4.46 12.72
CA GLU A 47 -25.05 -5.86 13.18
C GLU A 47 -24.62 -6.87 12.09
N GLY A 48 -24.33 -6.44 10.85
CA GLY A 48 -24.42 -7.34 9.68
C GLY A 48 -23.17 -7.61 8.82
N ALA A 49 -21.98 -7.11 9.14
CA ALA A 49 -20.80 -7.38 8.31
C ALA A 49 -20.31 -8.84 8.47
N PRO A 50 -20.09 -9.60 7.39
CA PRO A 50 -19.74 -11.02 7.45
C PRO A 50 -18.45 -11.26 8.25
N ARG A 51 -18.44 -12.33 9.04
CA ARG A 51 -17.27 -12.71 9.84
C ARG A 51 -16.18 -13.33 8.95
N CYS A 52 -14.93 -13.01 9.23
CA CYS A 52 -13.78 -13.68 8.63
C CYS A 52 -13.36 -14.89 9.50
N ALA A 53 -12.76 -15.89 8.85
CA ALA A 53 -11.97 -16.87 9.56
C ALA A 53 -10.70 -16.22 10.13
N GLY A 54 -10.19 -16.74 11.24
CA GLY A 54 -8.89 -16.35 11.78
C GLY A 54 -7.74 -17.00 11.01
N PRO A 55 -6.51 -16.50 11.19
CA PRO A 55 -5.32 -17.10 10.60
C PRO A 55 -5.05 -18.48 11.22
N LEU A 56 -4.24 -19.29 10.56
CA LEU A 56 -3.76 -20.54 11.16
C LEU A 56 -2.85 -20.23 12.36
N SER A 57 -3.06 -20.92 13.48
CA SER A 57 -2.31 -20.67 14.73
C SER A 57 -1.04 -21.51 14.87
N ASN A 58 -0.83 -22.50 14.00
CA ASN A 58 0.34 -23.35 14.08
C ASN A 58 1.57 -22.62 13.51
N LEU A 59 2.53 -22.32 14.38
CA LEU A 59 3.78 -21.66 13.98
C LEU A 59 4.80 -22.69 13.52
N VAL A 60 5.34 -22.50 12.32
CA VAL A 60 6.34 -23.38 11.72
C VAL A 60 7.50 -22.53 11.22
N ALA A 61 8.74 -22.94 11.54
CA ALA A 61 9.92 -22.23 11.04
C ALA A 61 10.02 -22.34 9.51
N PRO A 62 10.40 -21.27 8.79
CA PRO A 62 10.64 -21.34 7.36
C PRO A 62 11.88 -22.18 7.05
N ARG A 63 11.96 -22.69 5.82
CA ARG A 63 13.13 -23.46 5.36
C ARG A 63 14.33 -22.59 4.99
N VAL A 64 14.15 -21.27 5.04
CA VAL A 64 15.13 -20.26 4.68
C VAL A 64 15.55 -19.46 5.89
N THR A 65 16.82 -19.04 5.92
CA THR A 65 17.28 -18.03 6.88
C THR A 65 17.25 -16.67 6.21
N LEU A 66 16.45 -15.76 6.77
CA LEU A 66 16.31 -14.41 6.26
C LEU A 66 17.54 -13.55 6.59
N PRO A 67 17.81 -12.50 5.79
CA PRO A 67 18.89 -11.56 6.09
C PRO A 67 18.65 -10.83 7.40
N PHE A 68 19.72 -10.27 7.97
CA PHE A 68 19.60 -9.35 9.10
C PHE A 68 18.65 -8.20 8.76
N ASN A 69 17.89 -7.71 9.75
CA ASN A 69 16.86 -6.68 9.56
C ASN A 69 15.73 -7.04 8.59
N ALA A 70 15.48 -8.34 8.34
CA ALA A 70 14.37 -8.76 7.51
C ALA A 70 13.03 -8.21 8.02
N CYS A 71 12.24 -7.70 7.07
CA CYS A 71 11.05 -6.91 7.31
C CYS A 71 9.81 -7.56 6.72
N ASP A 72 8.76 -7.61 7.52
CA ASP A 72 7.39 -7.75 7.02
C ASP A 72 6.81 -6.37 6.72
N SER A 73 6.75 -6.00 5.45
CA SER A 73 6.25 -4.68 5.06
C SER A 73 4.72 -4.57 4.97
N HIS A 74 3.95 -5.61 5.32
CA HIS A 74 2.50 -5.55 5.26
C HIS A 74 1.83 -6.58 6.17
N PHE A 75 1.31 -6.12 7.30
CA PHE A 75 0.38 -6.87 8.13
C PHE A 75 -0.64 -5.93 8.77
N HIS A 76 -1.67 -6.51 9.36
CA HIS A 76 -2.71 -5.83 10.12
C HIS A 76 -2.82 -6.43 11.53
N ILE A 77 -3.34 -5.66 12.48
CA ILE A 77 -3.82 -6.18 13.76
C ILE A 77 -5.30 -5.88 13.90
N PHE A 78 -5.98 -6.71 14.67
CA PHE A 78 -7.39 -6.56 14.99
C PHE A 78 -7.59 -6.79 16.49
N GLY A 79 -8.14 -5.80 17.16
CA GLY A 79 -8.62 -5.90 18.51
C GLY A 79 -7.57 -5.69 19.60
N PRO A 80 -7.97 -5.89 20.88
CA PRO A 80 -9.26 -6.48 21.25
C PRO A 80 -10.42 -5.54 20.91
N ALA A 81 -11.48 -6.07 20.29
CA ALA A 81 -12.60 -5.24 19.80
C ALA A 81 -13.32 -4.46 20.91
N THR A 82 -13.18 -4.91 22.16
CA THR A 82 -13.69 -4.21 23.36
C THR A 82 -12.96 -2.91 23.65
N HIS A 83 -11.72 -2.76 23.17
CA HIS A 83 -10.91 -1.56 23.36
C HIS A 83 -10.79 -0.73 22.09
N TYR A 84 -10.68 -1.40 20.94
CA TYR A 84 -10.64 -0.78 19.63
C TYR A 84 -11.89 -1.18 18.84
N PRO A 85 -12.99 -0.41 18.93
CA PRO A 85 -14.24 -0.76 18.26
C PRO A 85 -14.10 -0.65 16.73
N TYR A 86 -14.72 -1.56 16.00
CA TYR A 86 -14.75 -1.49 14.54
C TYR A 86 -15.75 -0.43 14.06
N SER A 87 -15.40 0.24 12.97
CA SER A 87 -16.28 1.16 12.24
C SER A 87 -17.59 0.49 11.84
N ALA A 88 -18.69 1.23 12.00
CA ALA A 88 -20.00 0.83 11.50
C ALA A 88 -20.02 0.67 9.97
N GLY A 89 -19.10 1.35 9.25
CA GLY A 89 -18.98 1.28 7.80
C GLY A 89 -18.23 0.06 7.26
N ARG A 90 -17.70 -0.81 8.13
CA ARG A 90 -16.90 -1.98 7.75
C ARG A 90 -17.67 -2.95 6.84
N ILE A 91 -16.95 -3.63 5.97
CA ILE A 91 -17.53 -4.64 5.05
C ILE A 91 -17.23 -6.08 5.47
N TYR A 92 -16.41 -6.28 6.50
CA TYR A 92 -16.10 -7.57 7.11
C TYR A 92 -15.83 -7.40 8.61
N THR A 93 -15.95 -8.48 9.38
CA THR A 93 -15.66 -8.51 10.82
C THR A 93 -14.60 -9.59 11.11
N PRO A 94 -13.34 -9.21 11.37
CA PRO A 94 -12.29 -10.16 11.73
C PRO A 94 -12.44 -10.64 13.19
N PRO A 95 -11.89 -11.82 13.54
CA PRO A 95 -11.64 -12.13 14.93
C PRO A 95 -10.52 -11.23 15.48
N ASP A 96 -10.39 -11.18 16.80
CA ASP A 96 -9.22 -10.54 17.41
C ASP A 96 -7.95 -11.28 16.97
N CYS A 97 -6.98 -10.52 16.49
CA CYS A 97 -5.65 -10.91 16.01
C CYS A 97 -4.69 -9.81 16.50
N LEU A 98 -4.18 -9.97 17.71
CA LEU A 98 -3.50 -8.93 18.46
C LEU A 98 -2.06 -8.73 17.99
N LEU A 99 -1.44 -7.63 18.44
CA LEU A 99 0.00 -7.43 18.22
C LEU A 99 0.83 -8.57 18.82
N ALA A 100 0.45 -9.10 19.99
CA ALA A 100 1.16 -10.21 20.62
C ALA A 100 1.15 -11.48 19.74
N ASP A 101 0.00 -11.81 19.15
CA ASP A 101 -0.14 -12.95 18.22
C ASP A 101 0.78 -12.78 17.01
N TYR A 102 0.86 -11.56 16.47
CA TYR A 102 1.77 -11.23 15.38
C TYR A 102 3.24 -11.34 15.79
N LEU A 103 3.63 -10.89 16.99
CA LEU A 103 5.02 -10.95 17.44
C LEU A 103 5.53 -12.39 17.56
N ASP A 104 4.67 -13.33 17.96
CA ASP A 104 4.99 -14.75 17.96
C ASP A 104 5.22 -15.29 16.55
N LEU A 105 4.36 -14.90 15.59
CA LEU A 105 4.54 -15.21 14.18
C LEU A 105 5.85 -14.60 13.64
N GLN A 106 6.07 -13.30 13.85
CA GLN A 106 7.26 -12.56 13.40
C GLN A 106 8.53 -13.28 13.83
N LYS A 107 8.58 -13.70 15.11
CA LYS A 107 9.69 -14.48 15.67
C LYS A 107 9.84 -15.84 14.98
N SER A 108 8.76 -16.58 14.76
CA SER A 108 8.81 -17.87 14.08
C SER A 108 9.32 -17.80 12.65
N LEU A 109 9.05 -16.68 11.95
CA LEU A 109 9.49 -16.42 10.57
C LEU A 109 10.92 -15.87 10.49
N GLY A 110 11.54 -15.52 11.62
CA GLY A 110 12.88 -14.93 11.67
C GLY A 110 12.92 -13.46 11.21
N LEU A 111 11.81 -12.74 11.34
CA LEU A 111 11.68 -11.33 11.00
C LEU A 111 12.02 -10.45 12.21
N THR A 112 12.48 -9.23 11.95
CA THR A 112 12.93 -8.30 13.01
C THR A 112 12.41 -6.88 12.84
N ARG A 113 12.01 -6.50 11.62
CA ARG A 113 11.32 -5.25 11.32
C ARG A 113 9.90 -5.55 10.84
N CYS A 114 8.98 -4.62 11.03
CA CYS A 114 7.61 -4.78 10.54
C CYS A 114 6.95 -3.44 10.21
N VAL A 115 5.99 -3.47 9.29
CA VAL A 115 5.17 -2.33 8.89
C VAL A 115 3.70 -2.66 9.12
N LEU A 116 3.12 -2.03 10.12
CA LEU A 116 1.72 -2.16 10.46
C LEU A 116 0.89 -1.23 9.57
N VAL A 117 -0.01 -1.82 8.79
CA VAL A 117 -0.87 -1.08 7.86
C VAL A 117 -2.28 -1.00 8.44
N GLN A 118 -2.88 0.18 8.41
CA GLN A 118 -4.24 0.39 8.91
C GLN A 118 -5.27 -0.43 8.11
N PRO A 119 -6.01 -1.37 8.74
CA PRO A 119 -7.06 -2.09 8.05
C PRO A 119 -8.35 -1.25 7.97
N SER A 120 -9.18 -1.52 6.96
CA SER A 120 -10.38 -0.70 6.68
C SER A 120 -11.48 -0.81 7.74
N VAL A 121 -11.42 -1.82 8.62
CA VAL A 121 -12.41 -2.02 9.69
C VAL A 121 -12.41 -0.91 10.73
N TYR A 122 -11.31 -0.17 10.87
CA TYR A 122 -11.20 0.97 11.78
C TYR A 122 -11.44 2.31 11.09
N GLY A 123 -11.54 2.34 9.75
CA GLY A 123 -11.56 3.57 8.99
C GLY A 123 -10.31 4.42 9.28
N SER A 124 -10.52 5.65 9.74
CA SER A 124 -9.45 6.60 10.09
C SER A 124 -9.11 6.64 11.59
N ASP A 125 -9.72 5.78 12.41
CA ASP A 125 -9.30 5.62 13.79
C ASP A 125 -8.03 4.76 13.84
N ASN A 126 -6.88 5.42 13.97
CA ASN A 126 -5.57 4.76 14.00
C ASN A 126 -5.13 4.38 15.42
N THR A 127 -6.00 4.44 16.44
CA THR A 127 -5.59 4.27 17.84
C THR A 127 -4.85 2.96 18.09
N ALA A 128 -5.42 1.83 17.64
CA ALA A 128 -4.78 0.51 17.77
C ALA A 128 -3.40 0.46 17.10
N LEU A 129 -3.27 1.05 15.90
CA LEU A 129 -2.01 1.11 15.16
C LEU A 129 -0.98 1.96 15.88
N LEU A 130 -1.35 3.15 16.35
CA LEU A 130 -0.42 4.08 17.00
C LEU A 130 0.07 3.54 18.35
N GLU A 131 -0.78 2.85 19.11
CA GLU A 131 -0.38 2.18 20.36
C GLU A 131 0.53 0.98 20.11
N ALA A 132 0.25 0.20 19.06
CA ALA A 132 1.12 -0.88 18.63
C ALA A 132 2.51 -0.36 18.23
N LEU A 133 2.59 0.75 17.50
CA LEU A 133 3.87 1.36 17.12
C LEU A 133 4.69 1.82 18.32
N LYS A 134 4.05 2.42 19.34
CA LYS A 134 4.74 2.77 20.60
C LYS A 134 5.37 1.55 21.27
N SER A 135 4.70 0.39 21.20
CA SER A 135 5.20 -0.87 21.75
C SER A 135 6.33 -1.48 20.91
N LEU A 136 6.25 -1.35 19.59
CA LEU A 136 7.26 -1.84 18.64
C LEU A 136 8.56 -1.01 18.65
N GLY A 137 8.47 0.28 19.00
CA GLY A 137 9.59 1.21 18.96
C GLY A 137 10.23 1.26 17.57
N ASN A 138 11.57 1.26 17.51
CA ASN A 138 12.26 1.41 16.22
C ASN A 138 12.12 0.18 15.28
N ALA A 139 11.65 -0.97 15.78
CA ALA A 139 11.40 -2.14 14.94
C ALA A 139 10.14 -1.97 14.06
N GLY A 140 9.22 -1.09 14.45
CA GLY A 140 7.95 -0.86 13.77
C GLY A 140 7.93 0.40 12.91
N ARG A 141 7.17 0.34 11.82
CA ARG A 141 6.71 1.51 11.05
C ARG A 141 5.23 1.38 10.75
N GLY A 142 4.57 2.51 10.50
CA GLY A 142 3.12 2.56 10.31
C GLY A 142 2.69 3.12 8.96
N VAL A 143 1.55 2.63 8.46
CA VAL A 143 0.81 3.26 7.37
C VAL A 143 -0.63 3.49 7.83
N VAL A 144 -1.02 4.75 8.02
CA VAL A 144 -2.29 5.16 8.64
C VAL A 144 -3.40 5.39 7.62
N GLY A 145 -4.65 5.37 8.08
CA GLY A 145 -5.79 5.88 7.31
C GLY A 145 -6.18 7.27 7.81
N LEU A 146 -6.32 8.26 6.92
CA LEU A 146 -6.69 9.63 7.32
C LEU A 146 -8.13 9.98 6.93
N SER A 147 -8.78 10.76 7.79
CA SER A 147 -10.07 11.42 7.52
C SER A 147 -9.90 12.70 6.70
N GLY A 148 -8.72 13.32 6.72
CA GLY A 148 -8.43 14.62 6.13
C GLY A 148 -8.68 15.80 7.08
N LYS A 149 -9.03 15.53 8.35
CA LYS A 149 -9.26 16.55 9.39
C LYS A 149 -8.09 16.70 10.37
N GLU A 150 -7.08 15.85 10.26
CA GLU A 150 -5.93 15.78 11.18
C GLU A 150 -5.06 17.04 11.08
N SER A 151 -4.88 17.77 12.17
CA SER A 151 -3.98 18.91 12.25
C SER A 151 -2.53 18.55 11.91
N ALA A 152 -1.73 19.55 11.54
CA ALA A 152 -0.30 19.36 11.33
C ALA A 152 0.44 18.89 12.59
N GLY A 153 -0.09 19.17 13.79
CA GLY A 153 0.43 18.63 15.05
C GLY A 153 0.24 17.13 15.15
N GLU A 154 -1.00 16.66 14.93
CA GLU A 154 -1.33 15.23 14.95
C GLU A 154 -0.50 14.43 13.93
N LEU A 155 -0.27 14.97 12.73
CA LEU A 155 0.57 14.31 11.72
C LEU A 155 2.04 14.21 12.15
N ARG A 156 2.58 15.21 12.85
CA ARG A 156 3.94 15.13 13.41
C ARG A 156 4.02 14.13 14.56
N ASP A 157 3.00 14.07 15.40
CA ASP A 157 2.95 13.11 16.51
C ASP A 157 2.88 11.66 15.97
N MET A 158 2.15 11.45 14.86
CA MET A 158 2.15 10.19 14.12
C MET A 158 3.53 9.86 13.54
N ASP A 159 4.22 10.83 12.93
CA ASP A 159 5.56 10.61 12.38
C ASP A 159 6.58 10.24 13.48
N ALA A 160 6.49 10.90 14.64
CA ALA A 160 7.36 10.66 15.79
C ALA A 160 7.26 9.23 16.36
N VAL A 161 6.09 8.57 16.22
CA VAL A 161 5.92 7.16 16.60
C VAL A 161 6.23 6.18 15.47
N GLY A 162 6.70 6.66 14.30
CA GLY A 162 7.17 5.82 13.20
C GLY A 162 6.17 5.63 12.06
N VAL A 163 5.12 6.43 11.94
CA VAL A 163 4.27 6.43 10.74
C VAL A 163 5.06 6.98 9.55
N LYS A 164 4.92 6.37 8.37
CA LYS A 164 5.64 6.72 7.14
C LYS A 164 4.79 6.77 5.88
N GLY A 165 3.48 6.60 6.00
CA GLY A 165 2.59 6.66 4.84
C GLY A 165 1.12 6.70 5.19
N ILE A 166 0.31 7.00 4.17
CA ILE A 166 -1.15 6.92 4.21
C ILE A 166 -1.62 5.78 3.31
N ARG A 167 -2.55 4.96 3.79
CA ARG A 167 -3.23 3.95 3.01
C ARG A 167 -4.47 4.53 2.31
N VAL A 168 -4.59 4.27 1.01
CA VAL A 168 -5.77 4.57 0.20
C VAL A 168 -6.30 3.27 -0.42
N ASN A 169 -7.47 2.83 0.03
CA ASN A 169 -8.13 1.63 -0.48
C ASN A 169 -9.19 2.01 -1.54
N LEU A 170 -8.98 1.60 -2.79
CA LEU A 170 -9.88 1.83 -3.92
C LEU A 170 -10.64 0.56 -4.35
N VAL A 171 -10.37 -0.57 -3.70
CA VAL A 171 -10.89 -1.90 -4.04
C VAL A 171 -12.06 -2.26 -3.13
N ASP A 172 -11.81 -2.27 -1.82
CA ASP A 172 -12.77 -2.75 -0.82
C ASP A 172 -13.69 -1.61 -0.37
N VAL A 173 -14.31 -0.95 -1.34
CA VAL A 173 -15.22 0.18 -1.13
C VAL A 173 -16.64 -0.23 -1.52
N LYS A 174 -17.64 0.34 -0.83
CA LYS A 174 -19.06 0.07 -1.12
C LYS A 174 -19.45 0.45 -2.56
N SER A 175 -18.79 1.45 -3.13
CA SER A 175 -19.03 1.93 -4.50
C SER A 175 -17.69 2.26 -5.18
N ALA A 176 -17.25 1.39 -6.10
CA ALA A 176 -16.04 1.62 -6.87
C ALA A 176 -16.26 2.73 -7.91
N SER A 177 -15.33 3.68 -8.00
CA SER A 177 -15.28 4.68 -9.06
C SER A 177 -14.61 4.10 -10.31
N ALA A 178 -15.07 4.50 -11.50
CA ALA A 178 -14.39 4.18 -12.76
C ALA A 178 -13.04 4.90 -12.89
N ASN A 179 -12.87 6.04 -12.21
CA ASN A 179 -11.68 6.88 -12.30
C ASN A 179 -10.90 6.90 -10.98
N LEU A 180 -9.58 7.05 -11.07
CA LEU A 180 -8.72 7.32 -9.91
C LEU A 180 -9.10 8.66 -9.27
N PRO A 181 -9.12 8.76 -7.94
CA PRO A 181 -9.48 10.00 -7.24
C PRO A 181 -8.28 10.96 -7.15
N ILE A 182 -7.75 11.39 -8.30
CA ILE A 182 -6.49 12.17 -8.39
C ILE A 182 -6.52 13.42 -7.52
N ASP A 183 -7.59 14.21 -7.54
CA ASP A 183 -7.70 15.41 -6.71
C ASP A 183 -7.63 15.10 -5.20
N ALA A 184 -8.15 13.95 -4.77
CA ALA A 184 -8.05 13.53 -3.39
C ALA A 184 -6.63 13.11 -3.03
N LEU A 185 -5.94 12.39 -3.93
CA LEU A 185 -4.54 12.00 -3.75
C LEU A 185 -3.62 13.22 -3.68
N LEU A 186 -3.83 14.23 -4.54
CA LEU A 186 -3.09 15.49 -4.51
C LEU A 186 -3.27 16.21 -3.17
N ARG A 187 -4.51 16.33 -2.67
CA ARG A 187 -4.75 16.95 -1.36
C ARG A 187 -4.15 16.15 -0.20
N MET A 188 -4.12 14.82 -0.28
CA MET A 188 -3.44 14.00 0.71
C MET A 188 -1.93 14.24 0.67
N GLN A 189 -1.32 14.28 -0.52
CA GLN A 189 0.12 14.51 -0.66
C GLN A 189 0.56 15.85 -0.06
N GLU A 190 -0.22 16.92 -0.27
CA GLU A 190 0.09 18.26 0.24
C GLU A 190 0.25 18.25 1.77
N ARG A 191 -0.48 17.38 2.46
CA ARG A 191 -0.42 17.25 3.92
C ARG A 191 0.79 16.47 4.42
N ILE A 192 1.39 15.62 3.59
CA ILE A 192 2.39 14.65 4.05
C ILE A 192 3.77 14.78 3.38
N SER A 193 3.89 15.56 2.31
CA SER A 193 5.14 15.70 1.56
C SER A 193 6.31 16.16 2.43
N HIS A 194 6.06 17.08 3.35
CA HIS A 194 7.06 17.61 4.29
C HIS A 194 7.52 16.59 5.36
N LEU A 195 6.78 15.50 5.55
CA LEU A 195 7.13 14.39 6.45
C LEU A 195 7.92 13.29 5.72
N GLY A 196 8.07 13.41 4.40
CA GLY A 196 8.69 12.37 3.56
C GLY A 196 7.87 11.08 3.46
N TRP A 197 6.58 11.13 3.79
CA TRP A 197 5.70 9.96 3.75
C TRP A 197 5.31 9.58 2.32
N HIS A 198 4.78 8.36 2.16
CA HIS A 198 4.27 7.83 0.89
C HIS A 198 2.75 7.64 0.88
N LEU A 199 2.19 7.46 -0.32
CA LEU A 199 0.81 6.98 -0.52
C LEU A 199 0.83 5.49 -0.85
N GLU A 200 0.22 4.66 -0.01
CA GLU A 200 0.03 3.23 -0.26
C GLU A 200 -1.34 2.96 -0.88
N LEU A 201 -1.37 2.51 -2.12
CA LEU A 201 -2.57 2.31 -2.91
C LEU A 201 -2.92 0.82 -3.00
N LEU A 202 -4.11 0.45 -2.54
CA LEU A 202 -4.75 -0.80 -2.93
C LEU A 202 -5.69 -0.50 -4.10
N VAL A 203 -5.29 -0.94 -5.30
CA VAL A 203 -5.94 -0.63 -6.57
C VAL A 203 -5.73 -1.77 -7.56
N HIS A 204 -6.74 -2.08 -8.38
CA HIS A 204 -6.60 -2.96 -9.54
C HIS A 204 -5.89 -2.20 -10.68
N VAL A 205 -4.57 -2.33 -10.82
CA VAL A 205 -3.81 -1.54 -11.80
C VAL A 205 -4.23 -1.85 -13.24
N ASP A 206 -4.74 -3.05 -13.50
CA ASP A 206 -5.27 -3.44 -14.81
C ASP A 206 -6.50 -2.65 -15.25
N LYS A 207 -7.20 -1.97 -14.33
CA LYS A 207 -8.31 -1.08 -14.69
C LYS A 207 -7.86 0.30 -15.18
N TYR A 208 -6.56 0.61 -15.10
CA TYR A 208 -6.00 1.93 -15.41
C TYR A 208 -4.81 1.80 -16.37
N PRO A 209 -5.05 1.73 -17.70
CA PRO A 209 -3.98 1.60 -18.69
C PRO A 209 -2.95 2.73 -18.68
N ASN A 210 -3.39 3.95 -18.34
CA ASN A 210 -2.56 5.17 -18.30
C ASN A 210 -2.29 5.61 -16.84
N LEU A 211 -2.13 4.64 -15.94
CA LEU A 211 -1.92 4.86 -14.50
C LEU A 211 -0.70 5.76 -14.23
N ASP A 212 0.35 5.60 -15.03
CA ASP A 212 1.59 6.35 -14.96
C ASP A 212 1.40 7.83 -15.30
N GLU A 213 0.62 8.15 -16.32
CA GLU A 213 0.26 9.54 -16.64
C GLU A 213 -0.51 10.17 -15.49
N ALA A 214 -1.53 9.48 -14.98
CA ALA A 214 -2.40 10.01 -13.94
C ALA A 214 -1.66 10.24 -12.61
N LEU A 215 -0.82 9.28 -12.21
CA LEU A 215 -0.07 9.34 -10.95
C LEU A 215 1.25 10.11 -11.06
N SER A 216 1.70 10.48 -12.26
CA SER A 216 2.90 11.32 -12.45
C SER A 216 2.78 12.71 -11.83
N LEU A 217 1.57 13.16 -11.51
CA LEU A 217 1.27 14.42 -10.83
C LEU A 217 1.60 14.38 -9.32
N LEU A 218 1.81 13.19 -8.76
CA LEU A 218 2.21 13.02 -7.36
C LEU A 218 3.73 13.17 -7.23
N GLU A 219 4.15 13.96 -6.25
CA GLU A 219 5.53 14.24 -5.88
C GLU A 219 6.01 13.37 -4.72
N VAL A 220 5.09 12.73 -4.00
CA VAL A 220 5.40 11.76 -2.96
C VAL A 220 5.53 10.34 -3.52
N PRO A 221 6.33 9.44 -2.90
CA PRO A 221 6.41 8.06 -3.34
C PRO A 221 5.06 7.35 -3.27
N ILE A 222 4.87 6.38 -4.17
CA ILE A 222 3.69 5.55 -4.26
C ILE A 222 4.06 4.10 -3.93
N VAL A 223 3.21 3.38 -3.21
CA VAL A 223 3.40 1.96 -2.92
C VAL A 223 2.17 1.20 -3.39
N PHE A 224 2.32 0.32 -4.36
CA PHE A 224 1.24 -0.54 -4.83
C PHE A 224 1.16 -1.81 -3.98
N GLY A 225 0.00 -2.05 -3.38
CA GLY A 225 -0.29 -3.29 -2.64
C GLY A 225 -0.40 -4.50 -3.57
N HIS A 226 -0.05 -5.68 -3.07
CA HIS A 226 -0.31 -6.99 -3.71
C HIS A 226 0.04 -7.06 -5.20
N MET A 227 1.23 -6.56 -5.57
CA MET A 227 1.72 -6.52 -6.96
C MET A 227 0.75 -5.85 -7.96
N GLY A 228 0.00 -4.84 -7.51
CA GLY A 228 -0.99 -4.14 -8.32
C GLY A 228 -2.38 -4.76 -8.31
N TYR A 229 -2.62 -5.75 -7.43
CA TYR A 229 -3.91 -6.36 -7.15
C TYR A 229 -4.70 -6.74 -8.41
N LEU A 230 -4.06 -7.49 -9.30
CA LEU A 230 -4.60 -7.74 -10.64
C LEU A 230 -5.94 -8.48 -10.62
N SER A 231 -6.84 -8.09 -11.53
CA SER A 231 -8.00 -8.91 -11.85
C SER A 231 -7.59 -10.31 -12.31
N ARG A 232 -8.43 -11.30 -12.04
CA ARG A 232 -8.18 -12.71 -12.38
C ARG A 232 -7.95 -12.88 -13.88
N GLY A 233 -6.88 -13.63 -14.23
CA GLY A 233 -6.54 -13.94 -15.62
C GLY A 233 -5.75 -12.85 -16.35
N VAL A 234 -5.44 -11.72 -15.69
CA VAL A 234 -4.57 -10.68 -16.26
C VAL A 234 -3.11 -11.14 -16.22
N ASN A 235 -2.41 -10.95 -17.35
CA ASN A 235 -0.99 -11.29 -17.49
C ASN A 235 -0.08 -10.06 -17.21
N PRO A 236 1.23 -10.27 -16.98
CA PRO A 236 2.18 -9.18 -16.74
C PRO A 236 2.36 -8.20 -17.92
N ASP A 237 2.01 -8.60 -19.15
CA ASP A 237 2.12 -7.75 -20.34
C ASP A 237 1.00 -6.73 -20.49
N HIS A 238 0.01 -6.76 -19.59
CA HIS A 238 -1.12 -5.84 -19.56
C HIS A 238 -0.68 -4.37 -19.50
N PRO A 239 -1.33 -3.43 -20.23
CA PRO A 239 -0.96 -2.01 -20.22
C PRO A 239 -0.86 -1.39 -18.83
N GLY A 240 -1.83 -1.64 -17.94
CA GLY A 240 -1.78 -1.15 -16.56
C GLY A 240 -0.59 -1.68 -15.74
N MET A 241 -0.14 -2.92 -15.99
CA MET A 241 1.07 -3.46 -15.37
C MET A 241 2.33 -2.77 -15.89
N LYS A 242 2.39 -2.50 -17.20
CA LYS A 242 3.49 -1.74 -17.82
C LYS A 242 3.55 -0.30 -17.30
N ALA A 243 2.40 0.35 -17.11
CA ALA A 243 2.30 1.67 -16.50
C ALA A 243 2.79 1.67 -15.04
N MET A 244 2.37 0.68 -14.23
CA MET A 244 2.88 0.50 -12.88
C MET A 244 4.42 0.32 -12.87
N LEU A 245 4.95 -0.54 -13.76
CA LEU A 245 6.39 -0.76 -13.88
C LEU A 245 7.13 0.53 -14.28
N ALA A 246 6.58 1.33 -15.20
CA ALA A 246 7.18 2.61 -15.59
C ALA A 246 7.30 3.59 -14.41
N LEU A 247 6.27 3.65 -13.54
CA LEU A 247 6.35 4.42 -12.29
C LEU A 247 7.45 3.89 -11.36
N MET A 248 7.60 2.57 -11.24
CA MET A 248 8.65 1.96 -10.41
C MET A 248 10.05 2.29 -10.96
N GLN A 249 10.26 2.12 -12.27
CA GLN A 249 11.55 2.39 -12.93
C GLN A 249 11.93 3.87 -12.91
N SER A 250 10.95 4.78 -12.93
CA SER A 250 11.19 6.22 -12.70
C SER A 250 11.57 6.56 -11.25
N GLY A 251 11.50 5.58 -10.34
CA GLY A 251 11.80 5.73 -8.93
C GLY A 251 10.68 6.33 -8.08
N ARG A 252 9.51 6.58 -8.69
CA ARG A 252 8.33 7.16 -8.03
C ARG A 252 7.49 6.13 -7.30
N ALA A 253 7.57 4.86 -7.68
CA ALA A 253 6.74 3.81 -7.09
C ALA A 253 7.52 2.60 -6.57
N TRP A 254 6.86 1.87 -5.68
CA TRP A 254 7.24 0.58 -5.13
C TRP A 254 6.08 -0.40 -5.31
N ALA A 255 6.36 -1.70 -5.23
CA ALA A 255 5.32 -2.72 -5.20
C ALA A 255 5.57 -3.73 -4.08
N LYS A 256 4.49 -4.17 -3.42
CA LYS A 256 4.53 -5.19 -2.37
C LYS A 256 4.28 -6.57 -2.96
N VAL A 257 5.26 -7.46 -2.86
CA VAL A 257 5.11 -8.90 -3.13
C VAL A 257 4.40 -9.53 -1.94
N THR A 258 3.07 -9.52 -1.96
CA THR A 258 2.18 -9.85 -0.83
C THR A 258 0.89 -10.49 -1.36
N GLY A 259 0.17 -11.22 -0.50
CA GLY A 259 -1.20 -11.68 -0.76
C GLY A 259 -1.40 -12.47 -2.07
N PRO A 260 -0.58 -13.50 -2.39
CA PRO A 260 -0.66 -14.19 -3.67
C PRO A 260 -2.01 -14.88 -3.91
N TYR A 261 -2.66 -15.37 -2.85
CA TYR A 261 -4.03 -15.92 -2.89
C TYR A 261 -5.10 -14.87 -3.26
N ARG A 262 -4.76 -13.58 -3.31
CA ARG A 262 -5.66 -12.52 -3.78
C ARG A 262 -5.59 -12.31 -5.29
N ILE A 263 -4.48 -12.69 -5.92
CA ILE A 263 -4.18 -12.43 -7.33
C ILE A 263 -4.05 -13.73 -8.14
N GLY A 264 -5.19 -14.37 -8.41
CA GLY A 264 -5.24 -15.62 -9.16
C GLY A 264 -6.48 -16.45 -8.87
N LEU A 265 -6.51 -17.63 -9.46
CA LEU A 265 -7.48 -18.70 -9.15
C LEU A 265 -6.81 -19.96 -8.61
N ASP A 266 -5.49 -20.04 -8.73
CA ASP A 266 -4.65 -21.12 -8.27
C ASP A 266 -4.35 -21.01 -6.77
N GLY A 267 -4.30 -22.18 -6.12
CA GLY A 267 -3.79 -22.31 -4.76
C GLY A 267 -2.26 -22.40 -4.74
N PRO A 268 -1.66 -22.77 -3.59
CA PRO A 268 -0.23 -23.04 -3.50
C PRO A 268 0.27 -23.96 -4.64
N PRO A 269 1.42 -23.67 -5.28
CA PRO A 269 2.41 -22.65 -4.92
C PRO A 269 2.15 -21.25 -5.51
N TYR A 270 0.93 -20.94 -5.96
CA TYR A 270 0.51 -19.66 -6.51
C TYR A 270 1.32 -19.24 -7.76
N GLU A 271 1.34 -20.09 -8.78
CA GLU A 271 2.10 -19.86 -10.01
C GLU A 271 1.71 -18.56 -10.73
N THR A 272 0.43 -18.13 -10.68
CA THR A 272 0.04 -16.83 -11.26
C THR A 272 0.78 -15.68 -10.57
N ALA A 273 0.78 -15.67 -9.24
CA ALA A 273 1.50 -14.68 -8.45
C ALA A 273 3.03 -14.81 -8.64
N ALA A 274 3.54 -16.03 -8.75
CA ALA A 274 4.95 -16.30 -9.01
C ALA A 274 5.43 -15.70 -10.33
N GLN A 275 4.64 -15.83 -11.40
CA GLN A 275 4.97 -15.23 -12.70
C GLN A 275 5.03 -13.71 -12.62
N ILE A 276 4.08 -13.07 -11.93
CA ILE A 276 4.06 -11.62 -11.72
C ILE A 276 5.27 -11.18 -10.88
N ALA A 277 5.54 -11.87 -9.76
CA ALA A 277 6.65 -11.56 -8.88
C ALA A 277 8.00 -11.69 -9.60
N ARG A 278 8.21 -12.78 -10.34
CA ARG A 278 9.42 -12.99 -11.17
C ARG A 278 9.55 -11.93 -12.25
N TRP A 279 8.45 -11.56 -12.90
CA TRP A 279 8.45 -10.50 -13.91
C TRP A 279 8.83 -9.15 -13.30
N LEU A 280 8.26 -8.76 -12.16
CA LEU A 280 8.62 -7.53 -11.47
C LEU A 280 10.09 -7.54 -11.00
N ALA A 281 10.54 -8.65 -10.40
CA ALA A 281 11.91 -8.81 -9.93
C ALA A 281 12.92 -8.72 -11.07
N LYS A 282 12.58 -9.25 -12.25
CA LYS A 282 13.42 -9.15 -13.45
C LYS A 282 13.60 -7.69 -13.90
N HIS A 283 12.59 -6.83 -13.72
CA HIS A 283 12.58 -5.49 -14.31
C HIS A 283 12.82 -4.33 -13.32
N CYS A 284 12.62 -4.53 -12.02
CA CYS A 284 12.73 -3.47 -11.00
C CYS A 284 12.83 -4.04 -9.57
N MET A 285 13.78 -4.96 -9.32
CA MET A 285 13.98 -5.62 -8.01
C MET A 285 14.19 -4.63 -6.86
N GLU A 286 14.89 -3.52 -7.12
CA GLU A 286 15.23 -2.47 -6.17
C GLU A 286 14.03 -1.65 -5.68
N ARG A 287 12.84 -1.90 -6.24
CA ARG A 287 11.56 -1.27 -5.84
C ARG A 287 10.54 -2.27 -5.30
N LEU A 288 10.97 -3.48 -4.96
CA LEU A 288 10.12 -4.50 -4.35
C LEU A 288 10.34 -4.63 -2.85
N VAL A 289 9.25 -4.79 -2.12
CA VAL A 289 9.25 -5.17 -0.70
C VAL A 289 8.31 -6.36 -0.51
N TRP A 290 8.50 -7.13 0.54
CA TRP A 290 7.64 -8.29 0.87
C TRP A 290 6.87 -8.07 2.17
N GLY A 291 5.71 -8.70 2.31
CA GLY A 291 4.98 -8.78 3.57
C GLY A 291 4.07 -10.01 3.64
N SER A 292 3.65 -10.36 4.86
CA SER A 292 2.85 -11.56 5.13
C SER A 292 1.41 -11.43 4.65
N ASP A 293 0.85 -10.21 4.70
CA ASP A 293 -0.59 -9.95 4.62
C ASP A 293 -1.39 -10.65 5.73
N TRP A 294 -0.71 -10.98 6.84
CA TRP A 294 -1.35 -11.49 8.05
C TRP A 294 -2.34 -10.46 8.61
N PRO A 295 -3.53 -10.85 9.10
CA PRO A 295 -4.02 -12.21 9.34
C PRO A 295 -4.96 -12.73 8.23
N HIS A 296 -4.72 -12.36 6.98
CA HIS A 296 -5.39 -12.91 5.79
C HIS A 296 -6.92 -12.78 5.79
N VAL A 297 -7.43 -11.57 6.08
CA VAL A 297 -8.87 -11.31 6.04
C VAL A 297 -9.44 -11.43 4.62
N MET A 298 -10.72 -11.82 4.55
CA MET A 298 -11.47 -12.00 3.30
C MET A 298 -10.84 -13.01 2.31
N VAL A 299 -10.07 -13.98 2.80
CA VAL A 299 -9.58 -15.10 1.98
C VAL A 299 -10.76 -15.89 1.40
N LYS A 300 -10.66 -16.19 0.11
CA LYS A 300 -11.58 -17.08 -0.60
C LYS A 300 -10.86 -18.41 -0.82
N GLY A 301 -11.32 -19.47 -0.16
CA GLY A 301 -10.69 -20.79 -0.21
C GLY A 301 -9.91 -21.12 1.06
N PRO A 302 -8.93 -22.05 1.00
CA PRO A 302 -8.13 -22.44 2.15
C PRO A 302 -7.38 -21.26 2.75
N MET A 303 -7.34 -21.18 4.08
CA MET A 303 -6.52 -20.20 4.80
C MET A 303 -5.04 -20.50 4.48
N PRO A 304 -4.27 -19.52 3.96
CA PRO A 304 -2.85 -19.72 3.72
C PRO A 304 -2.09 -19.87 5.04
N HIS A 305 -0.92 -20.50 4.95
CA HIS A 305 0.02 -20.59 6.05
C HIS A 305 1.17 -19.61 5.81
N ASP A 306 1.47 -18.73 6.77
CA ASP A 306 2.47 -17.67 6.61
C ASP A 306 3.87 -18.20 6.21
N THR A 307 4.31 -19.29 6.86
CA THR A 307 5.56 -19.96 6.52
C THR A 307 5.61 -20.43 5.06
N ASP A 308 4.51 -20.94 4.53
CA ASP A 308 4.43 -21.38 3.13
C ASP A 308 4.45 -20.19 2.17
N LEU A 309 3.81 -19.07 2.55
CA LEU A 309 3.87 -17.83 1.77
C LEU A 309 5.30 -17.27 1.70
N LEU A 310 6.01 -17.24 2.83
CA LEU A 310 7.40 -16.79 2.88
C LEU A 310 8.30 -17.70 2.03
N ASN A 311 8.16 -19.02 2.23
CA ASN A 311 8.87 -20.05 1.48
C ASN A 311 8.63 -19.91 -0.04
N ALA A 312 7.38 -19.73 -0.46
CA ALA A 312 7.04 -19.57 -1.87
C ALA A 312 7.72 -18.33 -2.48
N VAL A 313 7.70 -17.18 -1.80
CA VAL A 313 8.37 -15.97 -2.31
C VAL A 313 9.88 -16.18 -2.43
N THR A 314 10.51 -16.91 -1.51
CA THR A 314 11.93 -17.23 -1.63
C THR A 314 12.26 -18.17 -2.80
N ASP A 315 11.32 -19.02 -3.23
CA ASP A 315 11.48 -19.82 -4.44
C ASP A 315 11.29 -18.98 -5.71
N TRP A 316 10.47 -17.93 -5.65
CA TRP A 316 10.24 -17.04 -6.80
C TRP A 316 11.45 -16.15 -7.08
N VAL A 317 12.14 -15.71 -6.02
CA VAL A 317 13.37 -14.90 -6.08
C VAL A 317 14.51 -15.57 -5.28
N PRO A 318 15.15 -16.60 -5.83
CA PRO A 318 16.11 -17.42 -5.10
C PRO A 318 17.49 -16.77 -4.90
N GLY A 319 17.78 -15.65 -5.58
CA GLY A 319 19.08 -14.99 -5.49
C GLY A 319 19.30 -14.34 -4.11
N LYS A 320 20.44 -14.62 -3.46
CA LYS A 320 20.76 -14.06 -2.14
C LYS A 320 20.71 -12.53 -2.12
N ASP A 321 21.27 -11.87 -3.15
CA ASP A 321 21.23 -10.42 -3.27
C ASP A 321 19.81 -9.88 -3.48
N GLN A 322 18.97 -10.63 -4.21
CA GLN A 322 17.55 -10.29 -4.38
C GLN A 322 16.81 -10.43 -3.06
N GLN A 323 17.06 -11.48 -2.28
CA GLN A 323 16.46 -11.65 -0.95
C GLN A 323 16.93 -10.56 0.03
N GLN A 324 18.22 -10.22 0.01
CA GLN A 324 18.75 -9.09 0.78
C GLN A 324 18.06 -7.76 0.41
N ALA A 325 17.84 -7.53 -0.89
CA ALA A 325 17.09 -6.36 -1.36
C ALA A 325 15.63 -6.40 -0.88
N LEU A 326 14.91 -7.50 -1.16
CA LEU A 326 13.47 -7.65 -0.91
C LEU A 326 13.10 -7.53 0.57
N PHE A 327 13.85 -8.22 1.42
CA PHE A 327 13.50 -8.37 2.84
C PHE A 327 14.15 -7.30 3.73
N SER A 328 15.30 -6.74 3.35
CA SER A 328 16.04 -5.82 4.23
C SER A 328 16.26 -4.44 3.61
N ASN A 329 17.01 -4.35 2.52
CA ASN A 329 17.51 -3.05 2.05
C ASN A 329 16.40 -2.16 1.47
N ASN A 330 15.47 -2.75 0.70
CA ASN A 330 14.37 -2.00 0.10
C ASN A 330 13.37 -1.52 1.16
N PRO A 331 12.91 -2.35 2.12
CA PRO A 331 12.11 -1.87 3.24
C PRO A 331 12.82 -0.78 4.05
N ALA A 332 14.12 -0.90 4.32
CA ALA A 332 14.89 0.11 5.02
C ALA A 332 14.82 1.47 4.32
N LYS A 333 15.02 1.48 3.00
CA LYS A 333 14.94 2.69 2.18
C LYS A 333 13.52 3.27 2.10
N LEU A 334 12.51 2.43 1.87
CA LEU A 334 11.12 2.88 1.72
C LEU A 334 10.56 3.45 3.04
N TYR A 335 10.81 2.78 4.15
CA TYR A 335 10.23 3.13 5.45
C TYR A 335 11.20 3.85 6.39
N GLN A 336 12.31 4.35 5.84
CA GLN A 336 13.26 5.23 6.53
C GLN A 336 13.77 4.62 7.85
N TRP A 337 14.30 3.40 7.74
CA TRP A 337 15.14 2.84 8.79
C TRP A 337 16.60 3.20 8.54
N ASP A 338 17.29 3.57 9.61
CA ASP A 338 18.75 3.69 9.63
C ASP A 338 19.44 2.33 9.39
#